data_AF-A0A1Q5HTE6-F1
#
_entry.id   AF-A0A1Q5HTE6-F1
#
_cell.length_a   1.000
_cell.length_b   1.000
_cell.length_c   1.000
_cell.angle_alpha   90.00
_cell.angle_beta   90.00
_cell.angle_gamma   90.00
#
_symmetry.space_group_name_H-M   'P 1'
#
loop_
_entity.id
_entity.type
_entity.pdbx_description
1 polymer ?
#
loop_
_entity_poly.entity_id
_entity_poly.type
_entity_poly.pdbx_seq_one_letter_code
_entity_poly.pdbx_strand_id
1 'polypeptide(L)'
;MNTSRAAYAVLDTARRLYPEAATVDVYNYGGTTRLDVFKADTEQDRALPHFTVRSVGVALDAAAGTYAALAFGPRSAWPKRFTITHTGPLDVADADRTAGDHVFNGRAWTGIGEQAIQAAHHVLVYRRDMNRSETLRMVLQYQYETAVRNLELATRAPKGYRHLFALARSIVKHNPVSPAAAWVAAGADTR
;
A
#
# COMPACT_ATOMS: atom_id res chain seq x y z
N MET A 1 -0.74 -13.44 6.13
CA MET A 1 0.38 -12.48 6.30
C MET A 1 1.64 -13.17 6.84
N ASN A 2 2.79 -12.96 6.19
CA ASN A 2 4.09 -13.52 6.59
C ASN A 2 4.99 -12.46 7.30
N THR A 3 6.13 -12.89 7.82
CA THR A 3 7.07 -12.04 8.58
C THR A 3 7.71 -10.94 7.73
N SER A 4 8.05 -11.22 6.46
CA SER A 4 8.61 -10.24 5.52
C SER A 4 7.64 -9.06 5.29
N ARG A 5 6.38 -9.38 4.99
CA ARG A 5 5.29 -8.40 4.85
C ARG A 5 5.06 -7.59 6.11
N ALA A 6 5.09 -8.23 7.27
CA ALA A 6 4.96 -7.53 8.55
C ALA A 6 6.14 -6.57 8.79
N ALA A 7 7.37 -6.93 8.43
CA ALA A 7 8.53 -6.04 8.49
C ALA A 7 8.38 -4.84 7.54
N TYR A 8 7.89 -5.07 6.32
CA TYR A 8 7.59 -3.99 5.38
C TYR A 8 6.57 -3.00 5.94
N ALA A 9 5.48 -3.50 6.55
CA ALA A 9 4.45 -2.65 7.15
C ALA A 9 4.99 -1.78 8.29
N VAL A 10 5.90 -2.33 9.11
CA VAL A 10 6.63 -1.57 10.15
C VAL A 10 7.44 -0.44 9.52
N LEU A 11 8.25 -0.74 8.50
CA LEU A 11 9.09 0.30 7.88
C LEU A 11 8.30 1.32 7.05
N ASP A 12 7.26 0.92 6.30
CA ASP A 12 6.37 1.87 5.59
C ASP A 12 5.71 2.85 6.58
N THR A 13 5.32 2.35 7.76
CA THR A 13 4.73 3.17 8.81
C THR A 13 5.78 4.10 9.43
N ALA A 14 6.97 3.58 9.76
CA ALA A 14 8.07 4.38 10.29
C ALA A 14 8.49 5.50 9.31
N ARG A 15 8.47 5.23 8.01
CA ARG A 15 8.80 6.20 6.95
C ARG A 15 7.87 7.41 6.89
N ARG A 16 6.67 7.32 7.48
CA ARG A 16 5.76 8.47 7.59
C ARG A 16 6.29 9.52 8.57
N LEU A 17 6.99 9.07 9.61
CA LEU A 17 7.69 9.93 10.58
C LEU A 17 9.10 10.29 10.08
N TYR A 18 9.84 9.31 9.55
CA TYR A 18 11.25 9.42 9.17
C TYR A 18 11.46 8.83 7.77
N PRO A 19 11.42 9.63 6.69
CA PRO A 19 11.46 9.12 5.31
C PRO A 19 12.59 8.14 5.01
N GLU A 20 13.72 8.26 5.71
CA GLU A 20 14.93 7.44 5.55
C GLU A 20 14.96 6.19 6.44
N ALA A 21 13.89 5.89 7.18
CA ALA A 21 13.84 4.72 8.06
C ALA A 21 14.12 3.42 7.28
N ALA A 22 15.23 2.78 7.65
CA ALA A 22 15.68 1.49 7.12
C ALA A 22 15.59 0.37 8.17
N THR A 23 15.56 0.73 9.45
CA THR A 23 15.44 -0.20 10.58
C THR A 23 14.52 0.38 11.65
N VAL A 24 13.93 -0.50 12.46
CA VAL A 24 13.15 -0.16 13.65
C VAL A 24 13.58 -1.06 14.80
N ASP A 25 14.10 -0.46 15.86
CA ASP A 25 14.43 -1.18 17.09
C ASP A 25 13.21 -1.26 18.01
N VAL A 26 13.01 -2.45 18.59
CA VAL A 26 11.92 -2.75 19.52
C VAL A 26 12.50 -3.24 20.84
N TYR A 27 12.01 -2.66 21.94
CA TYR A 27 12.35 -3.05 23.31
C TYR A 27 11.14 -3.69 24.00
N ASN A 28 11.34 -4.86 24.61
CA ASN A 28 10.32 -5.61 25.34
C ASN A 28 10.71 -5.77 26.81
N TYR A 29 9.86 -5.26 27.71
CA TYR A 29 10.08 -5.31 29.16
C TYR A 29 9.21 -6.35 29.88
N GLY A 30 8.69 -7.37 29.18
CA GLY A 30 8.14 -8.58 29.82
C GLY A 30 6.86 -8.40 30.67
N GLY A 31 6.14 -7.29 30.54
CA GLY A 31 4.86 -7.06 31.25
C GLY A 31 4.12 -5.78 30.88
N THR A 32 4.86 -4.74 30.49
CA THR A 32 4.34 -3.50 29.90
C THR A 32 5.06 -3.25 28.58
N THR A 33 4.33 -3.13 27.46
CA THR A 33 4.97 -2.62 26.23
C THR A 33 5.04 -1.13 26.38
N ARG A 34 6.24 -0.63 26.67
CA ARG A 34 6.63 0.63 26.07
C ARG A 34 7.39 0.24 24.81
N LEU A 35 6.69 0.19 23.68
CA LEU A 35 7.30 0.14 22.36
C LEU A 35 7.94 1.51 22.14
N ASP A 36 9.09 1.73 22.77
CA ASP A 36 9.87 2.92 22.52
C ASP A 36 10.59 2.70 21.19
N VAL A 37 9.86 2.95 20.09
CA VAL A 37 10.38 2.90 18.74
C VAL A 37 11.25 4.15 18.52
N PHE A 38 12.53 4.05 18.86
CA PHE A 38 13.52 5.08 18.56
C PHE A 38 14.52 4.60 17.50
N LYS A 39 14.34 5.20 16.32
CA LYS A 39 15.29 5.57 15.27
C LYS A 39 16.56 4.75 14.98
N ALA A 40 16.71 4.48 13.69
CA ALA A 40 17.98 4.61 12.98
C ALA A 40 18.41 6.09 12.95
N ASP A 41 19.40 6.46 13.75
CA ASP A 41 20.46 7.48 13.53
C ASP A 41 20.17 8.87 12.91
N THR A 42 18.92 9.31 12.74
CA THR A 42 18.59 10.59 12.10
C THR A 42 17.96 11.58 13.08
N GLU A 43 17.93 12.89 12.80
CA GLU A 43 17.11 13.87 13.54
C GLU A 43 15.69 13.95 12.93
N GLN A 44 14.70 14.43 13.69
CA GLN A 44 13.29 14.32 13.29
C GLN A 44 13.00 15.39 12.23
N ASP A 45 13.32 15.08 10.98
CA ASP A 45 13.26 16.03 9.85
C ASP A 45 11.86 16.53 9.48
N ARG A 46 10.80 16.03 10.14
CA ARG A 46 9.42 16.48 9.88
C ARG A 46 8.80 17.14 11.09
N ALA A 47 8.45 18.42 10.93
CA ALA A 47 7.49 19.12 11.78
C ALA A 47 6.06 18.60 11.49
N LEU A 48 5.73 17.42 12.02
CA LEU A 48 4.37 16.89 12.01
C LEU A 48 3.60 17.39 13.26
N PRO A 49 2.30 17.68 13.14
CA PRO A 49 1.47 17.96 14.32
C PRO A 49 1.54 16.83 15.35
N HIS A 50 1.60 17.16 16.63
CA HIS A 50 1.73 16.15 17.72
C HIS A 50 0.68 15.03 17.66
N PHE A 51 -0.57 15.35 17.29
CA PHE A 51 -1.62 14.33 17.16
C PHE A 51 -1.31 13.33 16.03
N THR A 52 -0.68 13.78 14.95
CA THR A 52 -0.28 12.95 13.80
C THR A 52 0.91 12.08 14.17
N VAL A 53 1.87 12.63 14.91
CA VAL A 53 2.99 11.85 15.45
C VAL A 53 2.47 10.73 16.35
N ARG A 54 1.49 11.04 17.22
CA ARG A 54 0.88 10.05 18.12
C ARG A 54 0.13 8.95 17.36
N SER A 55 -0.68 9.31 16.37
CA SER A 55 -1.46 8.32 15.60
C SER A 55 -0.56 7.40 14.78
N VAL A 56 0.50 7.93 14.18
CA VAL A 56 1.49 7.11 13.46
C VAL A 56 2.29 6.25 14.42
N GLY A 57 2.63 6.76 15.62
CA GLY A 57 3.27 5.96 16.67
C GLY A 57 2.44 4.74 17.08
N VAL A 58 1.14 4.93 17.34
CA VAL A 58 0.21 3.82 17.66
C VAL A 58 0.13 2.80 16.51
N ALA A 59 0.09 3.27 15.26
CA ALA A 59 0.09 2.38 14.10
C ALA A 59 1.41 1.59 13.98
N LEU A 60 2.53 2.24 14.28
CA LEU A 60 3.86 1.63 14.26
C LEU A 60 3.99 0.54 15.34
N ASP A 61 3.47 0.82 16.53
CA ASP A 61 3.41 -0.13 17.64
C ASP A 61 2.60 -1.39 17.29
N ALA A 62 1.43 -1.19 16.67
CA ALA A 62 0.58 -2.30 16.22
C ALA A 62 1.28 -3.14 15.12
N ALA A 63 1.93 -2.49 14.16
CA ALA A 63 2.70 -3.16 13.11
C ALA A 63 3.88 -3.97 13.70
N ALA A 64 4.64 -3.38 14.62
CA ALA A 64 5.79 -4.02 15.26
C ALA A 64 5.35 -5.19 16.14
N GLY A 65 4.24 -5.06 16.86
CA GLY A 65 3.65 -6.16 17.63
C GLY A 65 3.20 -7.32 16.73
N THR A 66 2.64 -7.02 15.57
CA THR A 66 2.24 -8.04 14.59
C THR A 66 3.45 -8.77 14.01
N TYR A 67 4.51 -8.03 13.66
CA TYR A 67 5.77 -8.63 13.24
C TYR A 67 6.34 -9.56 14.32
N ALA A 68 6.42 -9.09 15.57
CA ALA A 68 7.00 -9.85 16.66
C ALA A 68 6.20 -11.11 17.00
N ALA A 69 4.87 -11.04 16.92
CA ALA A 69 4.01 -12.21 17.07
C ALA A 69 4.26 -13.27 15.99
N LEU A 70 4.49 -12.85 14.73
CA LEU A 70 4.80 -13.75 13.62
C LEU A 70 6.22 -14.32 13.71
N ALA A 71 7.20 -13.49 14.12
CA ALA A 71 8.61 -13.87 14.16
C ALA A 71 8.96 -14.75 15.37
N PHE A 72 8.38 -14.45 16.54
CA PHE A 72 8.77 -15.05 17.82
C PHE A 72 7.62 -15.78 18.52
N GLY A 73 6.40 -15.71 17.99
CA GLY A 73 5.23 -16.34 18.59
C GLY A 73 4.68 -15.54 19.78
N PRO A 74 4.26 -16.22 20.88
CA PRO A 74 3.64 -15.55 22.02
C PRO A 74 4.62 -14.56 22.65
N ARG A 75 4.05 -13.52 23.25
CA ARG A 75 4.82 -12.37 23.76
C ARG A 75 5.87 -12.72 24.82
N SER A 76 5.63 -13.77 25.61
CA SER A 76 6.59 -14.30 26.57
C SER A 76 7.90 -14.78 25.93
N ALA A 77 7.88 -15.11 24.64
CA ALA A 77 9.04 -15.56 23.88
C ALA A 77 9.78 -14.41 23.16
N TRP A 78 9.28 -13.17 23.21
CA TRP A 78 9.89 -12.05 22.50
C TRP A 78 11.22 -11.66 23.14
N PRO A 79 12.29 -11.47 22.36
CA PRO A 79 13.56 -10.95 22.86
C PRO A 79 13.40 -9.61 23.56
N LYS A 80 14.24 -9.33 24.57
CA LYS A 80 14.26 -8.02 25.26
C LYS A 80 14.52 -6.85 24.31
N ARG A 81 15.31 -7.08 23.26
CA ARG A 81 15.56 -6.14 22.16
C ARG A 81 15.65 -6.92 20.85
N PHE A 82 15.05 -6.40 19.79
CA PHE A 82 15.26 -6.88 18.43
C PHE A 82 15.11 -5.74 17.42
N THR A 83 15.75 -5.90 16.26
CA THR A 83 15.74 -4.94 15.17
C THR A 83 14.94 -5.49 14.00
N ILE A 84 13.99 -4.72 13.51
CA ILE A 84 13.20 -5.02 12.32
C ILE A 84 13.85 -4.31 11.14
N THR A 85 14.11 -5.05 10.06
CA THR A 85 14.70 -4.50 8.83
C THR A 85 13.91 -4.98 7.62
N HIS A 86 13.82 -4.15 6.58
CA HIS A 86 13.26 -4.51 5.28
C HIS A 86 13.82 -3.57 4.20
N THR A 87 14.51 -4.13 3.20
CA THR A 87 15.10 -3.36 2.10
C THR A 87 14.27 -3.56 0.83
N GLY A 88 13.73 -2.47 0.27
CA GLY A 88 13.02 -2.50 -1.02
C GLY A 88 11.52 -2.82 -0.98
N PRO A 89 10.89 -2.94 -2.17
CA PRO A 89 9.48 -3.35 -2.32
C PRO A 89 9.30 -4.82 -1.97
N LEU A 90 8.05 -5.23 -1.67
CA LEU A 90 7.72 -6.63 -1.43
C LEU A 90 7.88 -7.47 -2.70
N ASP A 91 8.44 -8.66 -2.54
CA ASP A 91 8.53 -9.65 -3.61
C ASP A 91 7.17 -10.37 -3.79
N VAL A 92 7.01 -11.03 -4.93
CA VAL A 92 5.83 -11.82 -5.29
C VAL A 92 5.53 -12.90 -4.25
N ALA A 93 6.57 -13.50 -3.66
CA ALA A 93 6.42 -14.52 -2.62
C ALA A 93 5.78 -13.97 -1.32
N ASP A 94 5.80 -12.65 -1.12
CA ASP A 94 5.24 -11.98 0.06
C ASP A 94 3.83 -11.40 -0.18
N ALA A 95 3.28 -11.60 -1.38
CA ALA A 95 1.95 -11.10 -1.72
C ALA A 95 0.85 -11.85 -0.97
N ASP A 96 -0.06 -11.10 -0.36
CA ASP A 96 -1.23 -11.61 0.36
C ASP A 96 -2.52 -11.01 -0.24
N ARG A 97 -3.27 -11.85 -0.97
CA ARG A 97 -4.53 -11.44 -1.62
C ARG A 97 -5.58 -10.98 -0.61
N THR A 98 -5.58 -11.52 0.62
CA THR A 98 -6.52 -11.10 1.66
C THR A 98 -6.25 -9.67 2.13
N ALA A 99 -5.01 -9.20 1.97
CA ALA A 99 -4.61 -7.83 2.23
C ALA A 99 -4.73 -6.92 1.00
N GLY A 100 -5.37 -7.38 -0.08
CA GLY A 100 -5.59 -6.62 -1.32
C GLY A 100 -4.36 -6.49 -2.21
N ASP A 101 -3.41 -7.43 -2.12
CA ASP A 101 -2.24 -7.40 -3.00
C ASP A 101 -2.54 -7.93 -4.40
N HIS A 102 -1.86 -7.31 -5.36
CA HIS A 102 -1.88 -7.72 -6.75
C HIS A 102 -0.46 -8.00 -7.24
N VAL A 103 -0.25 -9.11 -7.92
CA VAL A 103 1.07 -9.46 -8.47
C VAL A 103 1.11 -9.12 -9.95
N PHE A 104 2.07 -8.30 -10.35
CA PHE A 104 2.27 -7.95 -11.76
C PHE A 104 3.72 -7.64 -12.07
N ASN A 105 4.24 -8.25 -13.15
CA ASN A 105 5.58 -8.06 -13.67
C ASN A 105 6.69 -8.27 -12.63
N GLY A 106 6.61 -9.39 -11.89
CA GLY A 106 7.59 -9.75 -10.85
C GLY A 106 7.58 -8.84 -9.63
N ARG A 107 6.50 -8.06 -9.40
CA ARG A 107 6.35 -7.18 -8.24
C ARG A 107 5.01 -7.40 -7.56
N ALA A 108 5.02 -7.33 -6.23
CA ALA A 108 3.80 -7.20 -5.45
C ALA A 108 3.38 -5.72 -5.39
N TRP A 109 2.13 -5.47 -5.76
CA TRP A 109 1.46 -4.18 -5.68
C TRP A 109 0.53 -4.22 -4.48
N THR A 110 0.84 -3.46 -3.45
CA THR A 110 0.10 -3.52 -2.19
C THR A 110 -1.08 -2.54 -2.17
N GLY A 111 -2.14 -2.93 -1.45
CA GLY A 111 -3.28 -2.05 -1.22
C GLY A 111 -4.07 -1.68 -2.48
N ILE A 112 -4.24 -2.62 -3.40
CA ILE A 112 -5.14 -2.46 -4.56
C ILE A 112 -6.59 -2.48 -4.05
N GLY A 113 -7.03 -1.33 -3.55
CA GLY A 113 -8.41 -1.09 -3.13
C GLY A 113 -9.31 -0.63 -4.28
N GLU A 114 -10.57 -0.35 -3.94
CA GLU A 114 -11.58 0.10 -4.91
C GLU A 114 -11.12 1.30 -5.75
N GLN A 115 -10.37 2.23 -5.17
CA GLN A 115 -9.83 3.39 -5.90
C GLN A 115 -8.88 2.98 -7.03
N ALA A 116 -7.97 2.04 -6.78
CA ALA A 116 -7.04 1.53 -7.78
C ALA A 116 -7.78 0.73 -8.86
N ILE A 117 -8.77 -0.07 -8.46
CA ILE A 117 -9.62 -0.84 -9.38
C ILE A 117 -10.43 0.12 -10.28
N GLN A 118 -11.08 1.12 -9.70
CA GLN A 118 -11.85 2.13 -10.43
C GLN A 118 -10.98 2.93 -11.40
N ALA A 119 -9.80 3.37 -10.95
CA ALA A 119 -8.84 4.06 -11.82
C ALA A 119 -8.37 3.16 -12.96
N ALA A 120 -8.11 1.87 -12.70
CA ALA A 120 -7.73 0.92 -13.73
C ALA A 120 -8.84 0.74 -14.79
N HIS A 121 -10.10 0.64 -14.36
CA HIS A 121 -11.26 0.62 -15.26
C HIS A 121 -11.36 1.89 -16.12
N HIS A 122 -11.23 3.07 -15.52
CA HIS A 122 -11.23 4.35 -16.25
C HIS A 122 -10.10 4.42 -17.29
N VAL A 123 -8.88 3.98 -16.94
CA VAL A 123 -7.75 3.93 -17.88
C VAL A 123 -8.07 3.09 -19.11
N LEU A 124 -8.72 1.92 -18.94
CA LEU A 124 -9.08 1.05 -20.06
C LEU A 124 -10.21 1.63 -20.90
N VAL A 125 -11.25 2.17 -20.25
CA VAL A 125 -12.42 2.76 -20.91
C VAL A 125 -12.00 3.97 -21.75
N TYR A 126 -11.31 4.96 -21.14
CA TYR A 126 -10.91 6.16 -21.87
C TYR A 126 -9.95 5.84 -23.01
N ARG A 127 -8.97 4.94 -22.83
CA ARG A 127 -8.09 4.56 -23.93
C ARG A 127 -8.83 3.89 -25.08
N ARG A 128 -9.79 3.01 -24.77
CA ARG A 128 -10.63 2.35 -25.78
C ARG A 128 -11.42 3.38 -26.57
N ASP A 129 -12.05 4.33 -25.87
CA ASP A 129 -12.95 5.29 -26.49
C ASP A 129 -12.19 6.37 -27.28
N MET A 130 -11.02 6.80 -26.80
CA MET A 130 -10.09 7.66 -27.55
C MET A 130 -9.61 7.04 -28.86
N ASN A 131 -9.46 5.71 -28.92
CA ASN A 131 -9.03 5.02 -30.15
C ASN A 131 -10.13 4.91 -31.22
N ARG A 132 -11.37 5.34 -30.93
CA ARG A 132 -12.50 5.26 -31.87
C ARG A 132 -12.58 6.44 -32.83
N SER A 133 -12.07 7.61 -32.45
CA SER A 133 -12.14 8.83 -33.25
C SER A 133 -11.12 9.87 -32.76
N GLU A 134 -10.60 10.68 -33.68
CA GLU A 134 -9.71 11.81 -33.35
C GLU A 134 -10.40 12.85 -32.46
N THR A 135 -11.69 13.12 -32.68
CA THR A 135 -12.48 14.02 -31.84
C THR A 135 -12.56 13.49 -30.40
N LEU A 136 -12.83 12.19 -30.23
CA LEU A 136 -12.85 11.57 -28.90
C LEU A 136 -11.48 11.56 -28.25
N ARG A 137 -10.41 11.41 -29.04
CA ARG A 137 -9.04 11.51 -28.55
C ARG A 137 -8.79 12.89 -27.92
N MET A 138 -9.15 13.97 -28.60
CA MET A 138 -8.98 15.33 -28.08
C MET A 138 -9.80 15.57 -26.81
N VAL A 139 -11.06 15.11 -26.80
CA VAL A 139 -12.00 15.36 -25.69
C VAL A 139 -11.68 14.53 -24.44
N LEU A 140 -11.15 13.30 -24.60
CA LEU A 140 -10.93 12.35 -23.50
C LEU A 140 -9.47 12.29 -23.02
N GLN A 141 -8.53 12.99 -23.68
CA GLN A 141 -7.11 12.97 -23.33
C GLN A 141 -6.87 13.34 -21.86
N TYR A 142 -7.51 14.42 -21.39
CA TYR A 142 -7.35 14.89 -20.01
C TYR A 142 -7.88 13.89 -18.98
N GLN A 143 -9.04 13.26 -19.26
CA GLN A 143 -9.66 12.26 -18.40
C GLN A 143 -8.81 10.98 -18.36
N TYR A 144 -8.22 10.59 -19.49
CA TYR A 144 -7.27 9.49 -19.56
C TYR A 144 -6.02 9.77 -18.71
N GLU A 145 -5.39 10.93 -18.87
CA GLU A 145 -4.21 11.33 -18.09
C GLU A 145 -4.50 11.38 -16.59
N THR A 146 -5.65 11.93 -16.22
CA THR A 146 -6.12 11.95 -14.82
C THR A 146 -6.34 10.53 -14.29
N ALA A 147 -6.94 9.63 -15.08
CA ALA A 147 -7.14 8.24 -14.68
C ALA A 147 -5.81 7.49 -14.51
N VAL A 148 -4.84 7.72 -15.41
CA VAL A 148 -3.48 7.15 -15.29
C VAL A 148 -2.79 7.69 -14.04
N ARG A 149 -2.91 8.99 -13.76
CA ARG A 149 -2.35 9.61 -12.56
C ARG A 149 -2.97 9.06 -11.29
N ASN A 150 -4.29 8.88 -11.27
CA ASN A 150 -4.99 8.29 -10.14
C ASN A 150 -4.58 6.84 -9.91
N LEU A 151 -4.37 6.07 -10.98
CA LEU A 151 -3.84 4.71 -10.87
C LEU A 151 -2.42 4.71 -10.32
N GLU A 152 -1.53 5.59 -10.81
CA GLU A 152 -0.17 5.74 -10.30
C GLU A 152 -0.16 6.03 -8.79
N LEU A 153 -1.00 6.97 -8.34
CA LEU A 153 -1.12 7.35 -6.94
C LEU A 153 -1.73 6.23 -6.08
N ALA A 154 -2.82 5.63 -6.55
CA ALA A 154 -3.54 4.58 -5.81
C ALA A 154 -2.71 3.30 -5.66
N THR A 155 -1.85 3.00 -6.64
CA THR A 155 -0.94 1.84 -6.60
C THR A 155 0.44 2.15 -6.04
N ARG A 156 0.71 3.42 -5.70
CA ARG A 156 2.04 3.95 -5.34
C ARG A 156 3.12 3.55 -6.36
N ALA A 157 2.76 3.53 -7.64
CA ALA A 157 3.71 3.21 -8.70
C ALA A 157 4.83 4.27 -8.74
N PRO A 158 6.07 3.88 -9.09
CA PRO A 158 7.13 4.84 -9.37
C PRO A 158 6.68 5.84 -10.44
N LYS A 159 7.07 7.11 -10.28
CA LYS A 159 6.75 8.16 -11.24
C LYS A 159 7.22 7.77 -12.64
N GLY A 160 6.31 7.80 -13.61
CA GLY A 160 6.60 7.42 -15.00
C GLY A 160 6.74 5.90 -15.22
N TYR A 161 6.16 5.06 -14.37
CA TYR A 161 6.19 3.61 -14.54
C TYR A 161 5.62 3.19 -15.91
N ARG A 162 6.51 2.70 -16.79
CA ARG A 162 6.22 2.41 -18.21
C ARG A 162 5.11 1.37 -18.43
N HIS A 163 4.84 0.53 -17.44
CA HIS A 163 3.86 -0.55 -17.54
C HIS A 163 2.53 -0.25 -16.83
N LEU A 164 2.22 1.01 -16.49
CA LEU A 164 0.95 1.39 -15.83
C LEU A 164 -0.29 0.90 -16.59
N PHE A 165 -0.29 0.99 -17.92
CA PHE A 165 -1.42 0.49 -18.70
C PHE A 165 -1.56 -1.04 -18.65
N ALA A 166 -0.44 -1.76 -18.67
CA ALA A 166 -0.45 -3.21 -18.58
C ALA A 166 -0.85 -3.68 -17.16
N LEU A 167 -0.43 -2.92 -16.13
CA LEU A 167 -0.90 -3.08 -14.76
C LEU A 167 -2.42 -2.86 -14.67
N ALA A 168 -2.96 -1.79 -15.27
CA ALA A 168 -4.40 -1.53 -15.31
C ALA A 168 -5.17 -2.70 -15.93
N ARG A 169 -4.70 -3.24 -17.07
CA ARG A 169 -5.28 -4.43 -17.71
C ARG A 169 -5.26 -5.64 -16.79
N SER A 170 -4.15 -5.84 -16.08
CA SER A 170 -4.01 -6.94 -15.13
C SER A 170 -5.00 -6.79 -13.96
N ILE A 171 -5.09 -5.61 -13.34
CA ILE A 171 -6.03 -5.32 -12.25
C ILE A 171 -7.47 -5.59 -12.68
N VAL A 172 -7.89 -5.07 -13.84
CA VAL A 172 -9.26 -5.27 -14.36
C VAL A 172 -9.53 -6.73 -14.70
N LYS A 173 -8.54 -7.48 -15.23
CA LYS A 173 -8.70 -8.92 -15.48
C LYS A 173 -9.05 -9.69 -14.19
N HIS A 174 -8.52 -9.27 -13.05
CA HIS A 174 -8.80 -9.88 -11.75
C HIS A 174 -9.96 -9.23 -10.99
N ASN A 175 -10.44 -8.07 -11.45
CA ASN A 175 -11.58 -7.34 -10.90
C ASN A 175 -12.50 -6.88 -12.05
N PRO A 176 -13.24 -7.81 -12.67
CA PRO A 176 -13.95 -7.56 -13.92
C PRO A 176 -15.12 -6.58 -13.75
N VAL A 177 -15.68 -6.49 -12.54
CA VAL A 177 -16.72 -5.53 -12.20
C VAL A 177 -16.07 -4.28 -11.62
N SER A 178 -16.39 -3.10 -12.17
CA SER A 178 -15.94 -1.85 -11.58
C SER A 178 -16.70 -1.56 -10.29
N PRO A 179 -16.07 -0.96 -9.27
CA PRO A 179 -16.75 -0.53 -8.06
C PRO A 179 -18.00 0.30 -8.37
N ALA A 180 -17.91 1.27 -9.28
CA ALA A 180 -19.06 2.07 -9.68
C ALA A 180 -20.23 1.24 -10.23
N ALA A 181 -19.96 0.18 -11.01
CA ALA A 181 -21.01 -0.71 -11.52
C ALA A 181 -21.59 -1.61 -10.42
N ALA A 182 -20.77 -2.07 -9.47
CA ALA A 182 -21.21 -2.85 -8.33
C ALA A 182 -22.16 -2.05 -7.41
N TRP A 183 -21.85 -0.77 -7.17
CA TRP A 183 -22.72 0.14 -6.40
C TRP A 183 -24.07 0.38 -7.09
N VAL A 184 -24.08 0.53 -8.43
CA VAL A 184 -25.33 0.67 -9.20
C VAL A 184 -26.16 -0.61 -9.15
N ALA A 185 -25.53 -1.78 -9.26
CA ALA A 185 -26.22 -3.07 -9.15
C ALA A 185 -26.81 -3.28 -7.74
N ALA A 186 -26.05 -2.97 -6.69
CA ALA A 186 -26.51 -3.07 -5.30
C ALA A 186 -27.68 -2.09 -5.00
N GLY A 187 -27.66 -0.89 -5.59
CA GLY A 187 -28.76 0.07 -5.47
C GLY A 187 -30.00 -0.27 -6.30
N ALA A 188 -29.85 -1.09 -7.35
CA ALA A 188 -30.95 -1.57 -8.18
C ALA A 188 -31.73 -2.73 -7.52
N ASP A 189 -31.06 -3.59 -6.73
CA ASP A 189 -31.69 -4.69 -5.98
C ASP A 189 -32.45 -4.22 -4.71
N THR A 190 -32.27 -2.96 -4.30
CA THR A 190 -32.94 -2.39 -3.11
C THR A 190 -34.23 -1.61 -3.41
N ARG A 191 -34.79 -1.73 -4.61
CA ARG A 191 -36.04 -1.05 -5.01
C ARG A 191 -37.17 -2.00 -5.31
#